data_AF-A0A8J3N2Z4-F1
#
_entry.id   AF-A0A8J3N2Z4-F1
#
_cell.length_a   1.000
_cell.length_b   1.000
_cell.length_c   1.000
_cell.angle_alpha   90.00
_cell.angle_beta   90.00
_cell.angle_gamma   90.00
#
_symmetry.space_group_name_H-M   'P 1'
#
loop_
_entity.id
_entity.type
_entity.pdbx_description
1 polymer ?
#
loop_
_entity_poly.entity_id
_entity_poly.type
_entity_poly.pdbx_seq_one_letter_code
_entity_poly.pdbx_strand_id
1 'polypeptide(L)'
;MELPLPMQRLAQMLSQRREGQTRPYHLLLPSAISFTPQLMQSLCQISDWNRFRTYIQEFGHNDRIRLLKNALSTTENRDGYDSLARLIAKDFFSTILTTNLDSRLEEALVRQGLPPVTFKTLVVGRDTDEYIAESLDKPTQGVHIIKLHGSLIDGVLPHSFPDFFELRSSMRQSLQRYLNQDLVIVGSLEQEDDLIRLFSRAGGASIYYATPHEPQPDDAVIKVITARHYDARNFVIAGSHGSFGSFFQTLETILLSNTSLLSAPDTKKLEHSSHSKANTSQQAASIYEAGTHQSSSLILGNTSLTSDENTPATRQTVAKRRRSTTDLLLVTVTEIEAKAVIHAFEKENDQKVNYFFIGDKTYYDLGEVEEAGVVMVQSEMGSGGPGGSLLTIEKAIQALSPSAIIMVGIAFGCDPKKQGIGDILVSRQLVGYELQRVGSNDSGEEEIRPRGDRPSASTLLLDRFVSGLKDWLEPPTVHIGLILSGQKLIDHVGYRERLRKLEPEAIGGEMEGAGLYAAAERNKIDWILVKAICDWADGNKGQNKNQYQQQAAQNAARFTIHVLRRGGFTPSHFPLWRPQSSSM
;
A
#
# COMPACT_ATOMS: atom_id res chain seq x y z
N MET A 1 -38.26 -18.27 -1.67
CA MET A 1 -38.85 -17.14 -0.93
C MET A 1 -38.82 -15.95 -1.87
N GLU A 2 -39.92 -15.23 -2.02
CA GLU A 2 -40.03 -14.12 -2.98
C GLU A 2 -39.11 -12.97 -2.55
N LEU A 3 -38.35 -12.41 -3.51
CA LEU A 3 -37.41 -11.32 -3.22
C LEU A 3 -38.15 -10.06 -2.77
N PRO A 4 -37.72 -9.37 -1.69
CA PRO A 4 -38.35 -8.12 -1.28
C PRO A 4 -38.35 -7.09 -2.40
N LEU A 5 -39.47 -6.40 -2.62
CA LEU A 5 -39.60 -5.36 -3.65
C LEU A 5 -38.50 -4.28 -3.60
N PRO A 6 -38.07 -3.79 -2.41
CA PRO A 6 -36.97 -2.84 -2.31
C PRO A 6 -35.64 -3.40 -2.81
N MET A 7 -35.38 -4.70 -2.60
CA MET A 7 -34.18 -5.37 -3.09
C MET A 7 -34.16 -5.45 -4.62
N GLN A 8 -35.30 -5.80 -5.24
CA GLN A 8 -35.44 -5.84 -6.69
C GLN A 8 -35.22 -4.46 -7.32
N ARG A 9 -35.82 -3.41 -6.71
CA ARG A 9 -35.65 -2.02 -7.16
C ARG A 9 -34.21 -1.54 -7.02
N LEU A 10 -33.54 -1.85 -5.91
CA LEU A 10 -32.14 -1.50 -5.72
C LEU A 10 -31.27 -2.12 -6.82
N ALA A 11 -31.43 -3.42 -7.07
CA ALA A 11 -30.68 -4.11 -8.13
C ALA A 11 -30.93 -3.49 -9.51
N GLN A 12 -32.19 -3.18 -9.84
CA GLN A 12 -32.53 -2.49 -11.09
C GLN A 12 -31.84 -1.12 -11.21
N MET A 13 -31.86 -0.33 -10.14
CA MET A 13 -31.20 0.99 -10.11
C MET A 13 -29.68 0.86 -10.27
N LEU A 14 -29.04 -0.08 -9.55
CA LEU A 14 -27.60 -0.30 -9.66
C LEU A 14 -27.19 -0.71 -11.09
N SER A 15 -27.95 -1.60 -11.74
CA SER A 15 -27.72 -1.96 -13.16
C SER A 15 -27.87 -0.77 -14.09
N GLN A 16 -28.97 -0.02 -13.99
CA GLN A 16 -29.21 1.15 -14.84
C GLN A 16 -28.12 2.22 -14.67
N ARG A 17 -27.65 2.45 -13.45
CA ARG A 17 -26.62 3.46 -13.20
C ARG A 17 -25.28 3.07 -13.79
N ARG A 18 -24.92 1.80 -13.69
CA ARG A 18 -23.70 1.22 -14.26
C ARG A 18 -23.73 1.28 -15.79
N GLU A 19 -24.83 0.86 -16.41
CA GLU A 19 -25.01 0.88 -17.87
C GLU A 19 -25.05 2.31 -18.43
N GLY A 20 -25.75 3.22 -17.74
CA GLY A 20 -25.88 4.62 -18.14
C GLY A 20 -24.68 5.50 -17.79
N GLN A 21 -23.60 4.94 -17.23
CA GLN A 21 -22.41 5.67 -16.74
C GLN A 21 -22.76 6.86 -15.81
N THR A 22 -23.84 6.70 -15.03
CA THR A 22 -24.22 7.70 -14.03
C THR A 22 -23.49 7.43 -12.71
N ARG A 23 -23.49 8.40 -11.78
CA ARG A 23 -22.79 8.23 -10.50
C ARG A 23 -23.31 7.01 -9.73
N PRO A 24 -22.45 6.05 -9.35
CA PRO A 24 -22.88 4.88 -8.58
C PRO A 24 -23.41 5.29 -7.21
N TYR A 25 -24.13 4.38 -6.55
CA TYR A 25 -24.47 4.57 -5.14
C TYR A 25 -23.20 4.52 -4.29
N HIS A 26 -23.16 5.36 -3.27
CA HIS A 26 -22.17 5.20 -2.20
C HIS A 26 -22.63 4.09 -1.25
N LEU A 27 -21.68 3.44 -0.59
CA LEU A 27 -21.96 2.39 0.38
C LEU A 27 -21.51 2.83 1.77
N LEU A 28 -22.36 2.65 2.78
CA LEU A 28 -22.03 2.82 4.20
C LEU A 28 -22.13 1.48 4.92
N LEU A 29 -21.02 1.05 5.53
CA LEU A 29 -20.89 -0.18 6.30
C LEU A 29 -20.60 0.15 7.78
N PRO A 30 -21.62 0.12 8.66
CA PRO A 30 -21.45 0.41 10.07
C PRO A 30 -20.70 -0.67 10.85
N SER A 31 -20.26 -0.32 12.05
CA SER A 31 -19.44 -1.14 12.95
C SER A 31 -20.20 -2.40 13.42
N ALA A 32 -21.53 -2.34 13.42
CA ALA A 32 -22.42 -3.44 13.76
C ALA A 32 -22.24 -4.69 12.88
N ILE A 33 -21.64 -4.57 11.69
CA ILE A 33 -21.31 -5.73 10.84
C ILE A 33 -20.21 -6.58 11.49
N SER A 34 -19.19 -5.91 12.06
CA SER A 34 -18.07 -6.56 12.73
C SER A 34 -18.42 -6.89 14.19
N PHE A 35 -19.10 -5.99 14.89
CA PHE A 35 -19.50 -6.11 16.29
C PHE A 35 -20.86 -6.79 16.45
N THR A 36 -20.92 -8.05 16.02
CA THR A 36 -22.14 -8.87 16.14
C THR A 36 -22.46 -9.21 17.60
N PRO A 37 -23.74 -9.52 17.93
CA PRO A 37 -24.13 -10.03 19.25
C PRO A 37 -23.27 -11.23 19.70
N GLN A 38 -22.90 -12.12 18.78
CA GLN A 38 -22.06 -13.29 19.03
C GLN A 38 -20.63 -12.89 19.41
N LEU A 39 -20.06 -11.90 18.71
CA LEU A 39 -18.74 -11.37 19.07
C LEU A 39 -18.75 -10.74 20.46
N MET A 40 -19.75 -9.90 20.77
CA MET A 40 -19.88 -9.29 22.10
C MET A 40 -20.08 -10.35 23.18
N GLN A 41 -20.91 -11.36 22.94
CA GLN A 41 -21.08 -12.48 23.84
C GLN A 41 -19.75 -13.20 24.11
N SER A 42 -18.89 -13.36 23.10
CA SER A 42 -17.56 -13.97 23.27
C SER A 42 -16.58 -13.08 24.04
N LEU A 43 -16.68 -11.75 23.89
CA LEU A 43 -15.77 -10.78 24.50
C LEU A 43 -16.12 -10.44 25.94
N CYS A 44 -17.38 -10.11 26.20
CA CYS A 44 -17.85 -9.59 27.49
C CYS A 44 -18.97 -10.42 28.12
N GLN A 45 -19.17 -11.67 27.66
CA GLN A 45 -20.13 -12.66 28.19
C GLN A 45 -21.60 -12.27 28.08
N ILE A 46 -21.89 -11.13 27.46
CA ILE A 46 -23.23 -10.60 27.26
C ILE A 46 -23.25 -9.91 25.90
N SER A 47 -24.29 -10.15 25.11
CA SER A 47 -24.55 -9.49 23.83
C SER A 47 -25.22 -8.12 24.02
N ASP A 48 -24.55 -7.19 24.72
CA ASP A 48 -25.06 -5.85 25.01
C ASP A 48 -23.98 -4.77 24.80
N TRP A 49 -24.36 -3.70 24.08
CA TRP A 49 -23.44 -2.62 23.73
C TRP A 49 -22.96 -1.79 24.93
N ASN A 50 -23.81 -1.58 25.95
CA ASN A 50 -23.41 -0.85 27.14
C ASN A 50 -22.37 -1.65 27.93
N ARG A 51 -22.58 -2.96 28.06
CA ARG A 51 -21.62 -3.86 28.69
C ARG A 51 -20.30 -3.91 27.90
N PHE A 52 -20.37 -4.02 26.58
CA PHE A 52 -19.19 -3.97 25.72
C PHE A 52 -18.40 -2.65 25.92
N ARG A 53 -19.10 -1.51 25.95
CA ARG A 53 -18.51 -0.19 26.18
C ARG A 53 -17.76 -0.13 27.51
N THR A 54 -18.41 -0.52 28.61
CA THR A 54 -17.77 -0.57 29.93
C THR A 54 -16.56 -1.50 29.93
N TYR A 55 -16.69 -2.69 29.35
CA TYR A 55 -15.61 -3.68 29.30
C TYR A 55 -14.39 -3.17 28.52
N ILE A 56 -14.57 -2.60 27.33
CA ILE A 56 -13.47 -2.06 26.53
C ILE A 56 -12.78 -0.88 27.24
N GLN A 57 -13.54 -0.07 27.98
CA GLN A 57 -12.99 1.08 28.70
C GLN A 57 -12.05 0.70 29.85
N GLU A 58 -12.15 -0.50 30.41
CA GLU A 58 -11.26 -1.01 31.47
C GLU A 58 -9.80 -1.17 31.01
N PHE A 59 -9.58 -1.30 29.70
CA PHE A 59 -8.25 -1.53 29.13
C PHE A 59 -7.58 -0.23 28.67
N GLY A 60 -6.24 -0.22 28.73
CA GLY A 60 -5.43 0.83 28.11
C GLY A 60 -5.53 0.81 26.59
N HIS A 61 -5.19 1.92 25.93
CA HIS A 61 -5.38 2.09 24.49
C HIS A 61 -4.81 0.96 23.62
N ASN A 62 -3.56 0.57 23.87
CA ASN A 62 -2.89 -0.50 23.12
C ASN A 62 -3.51 -1.88 23.39
N ASP A 63 -3.99 -2.11 24.62
CA ASP A 63 -4.63 -3.37 24.99
C ASP A 63 -6.02 -3.49 24.38
N ARG A 64 -6.78 -2.38 24.26
CA ARG A 64 -8.02 -2.33 23.48
C ARG A 64 -7.78 -2.77 22.04
N ILE A 65 -6.76 -2.22 21.38
CA ILE A 65 -6.42 -2.59 20.00
C ILE A 65 -6.09 -4.09 19.89
N ARG A 66 -5.26 -4.62 20.79
CA ARG A 66 -4.90 -6.06 20.78
C ARG A 66 -6.11 -6.95 20.99
N LEU A 67 -6.94 -6.63 21.98
CA LEU A 67 -8.15 -7.39 22.33
C LEU A 67 -9.13 -7.42 21.15
N LEU A 68 -9.43 -6.25 20.58
CA LEU A 68 -10.34 -6.12 19.44
C LEU A 68 -9.79 -6.82 18.20
N LYS A 69 -8.48 -6.70 17.93
CA LYS A 69 -7.82 -7.39 16.80
C LYS A 69 -7.92 -8.91 16.93
N ASN A 70 -7.72 -9.44 18.12
CA ASN A 70 -7.86 -10.88 18.37
C ASN A 70 -9.32 -11.33 18.16
N ALA A 71 -10.26 -10.64 18.78
CA ALA A 71 -11.68 -11.01 18.71
C ALA A 71 -12.25 -10.93 17.28
N LEU A 72 -11.83 -9.93 16.50
CA LEU A 72 -12.24 -9.81 15.11
C LEU A 72 -11.51 -10.77 14.18
N SER A 73 -10.41 -11.40 14.59
CA SER A 73 -9.75 -12.43 13.76
C SER A 73 -10.49 -13.76 13.73
N THR A 74 -11.30 -14.06 14.76
CA THR A 74 -11.97 -15.36 14.96
C THR A 74 -13.36 -15.44 14.36
N THR A 75 -13.91 -14.34 13.84
CA THR A 75 -15.27 -14.27 13.32
C THR A 75 -15.31 -14.54 11.79
N GLU A 76 -16.17 -15.46 11.35
CA GLU A 76 -16.17 -16.03 9.98
C GLU A 76 -17.21 -15.43 9.03
N ASN A 77 -17.52 -14.13 9.07
CA ASN A 77 -18.47 -13.55 8.11
C ASN A 77 -17.83 -13.24 6.74
N ARG A 78 -17.17 -14.23 6.13
CA ARG A 78 -16.33 -14.04 4.92
C ARG A 78 -17.14 -13.90 3.64
N ASP A 79 -18.22 -14.66 3.50
CA ASP A 79 -18.95 -14.77 2.23
C ASP A 79 -19.58 -13.44 1.80
N GLY A 80 -20.08 -12.63 2.74
CA GLY A 80 -20.64 -11.31 2.45
C GLY A 80 -19.62 -10.33 1.87
N TYR A 81 -18.41 -10.29 2.45
CA TYR A 81 -17.33 -9.45 1.93
C TYR A 81 -16.84 -9.92 0.57
N ASP A 82 -16.78 -11.24 0.33
CA ASP A 82 -16.40 -11.79 -0.97
C ASP A 82 -17.44 -11.43 -2.06
N SER A 83 -18.74 -11.49 -1.74
CA SER A 83 -19.81 -11.02 -2.64
C SER A 83 -19.73 -9.53 -2.91
N LEU A 84 -19.52 -8.70 -1.88
CA LEU A 84 -19.32 -7.26 -2.04
C LEU A 84 -18.08 -6.95 -2.91
N ALA A 85 -16.96 -7.65 -2.69
CA ALA A 85 -15.75 -7.47 -3.48
C ALA A 85 -15.98 -7.78 -4.96
N ARG A 86 -16.79 -8.80 -5.30
CA ARG A 86 -17.17 -9.09 -6.70
C ARG A 86 -18.08 -8.03 -7.31
N LEU A 87 -18.97 -7.44 -6.52
CA LEU A 87 -19.80 -6.32 -6.98
C LEU A 87 -18.96 -5.06 -7.23
N ILE A 88 -17.99 -4.77 -6.35
CA ILE A 88 -17.01 -3.69 -6.54
C ILE A 88 -16.17 -3.93 -7.79
N ALA A 89 -15.69 -5.16 -8.01
CA ALA A 89 -14.94 -5.56 -9.22
C ALA A 89 -15.72 -5.36 -10.53
N LYS A 90 -17.04 -5.18 -10.44
CA LYS A 90 -17.94 -4.92 -11.56
C LYS A 90 -18.43 -3.48 -11.57
N ASP A 91 -17.80 -2.56 -10.83
CA ASP A 91 -18.10 -1.12 -10.80
C ASP A 91 -19.51 -0.77 -10.27
N PHE A 92 -20.14 -1.65 -9.48
CA PHE A 92 -21.43 -1.32 -8.85
C PHE A 92 -21.28 -0.35 -7.67
N PHE A 93 -20.11 -0.36 -7.01
CA PHE A 93 -19.77 0.54 -5.91
C PHE A 93 -18.33 1.04 -6.09
N SER A 94 -18.13 2.35 -5.99
CA SER A 94 -16.80 2.98 -6.10
C SER A 94 -16.35 3.65 -4.81
N THR A 95 -17.26 4.01 -3.91
CA THR A 95 -16.94 4.68 -2.64
C THR A 95 -17.64 3.98 -1.50
N ILE A 96 -16.83 3.49 -0.55
CA ILE A 96 -17.26 2.76 0.63
C ILE A 96 -16.84 3.56 1.85
N LEU A 97 -17.81 4.03 2.60
CA LEU A 97 -17.64 4.59 3.93
C LEU A 97 -17.83 3.47 4.94
N THR A 98 -16.95 3.33 5.93
CA THR A 98 -17.12 2.31 6.96
C THR A 98 -16.65 2.76 8.33
N THR A 99 -17.38 2.35 9.36
CA THR A 99 -16.96 2.43 10.77
C THR A 99 -16.45 1.10 11.29
N ASN A 100 -16.39 0.06 10.44
CA ASN A 100 -15.73 -1.19 10.78
C ASN A 100 -14.24 -1.00 10.94
N LEU A 101 -13.67 -1.70 11.92
CA LEU A 101 -12.26 -1.58 12.29
C LEU A 101 -11.37 -2.66 11.65
N ASP A 102 -11.96 -3.75 11.16
CA ASP A 102 -11.24 -4.89 10.55
C ASP A 102 -10.87 -4.64 9.07
N SER A 103 -10.05 -5.52 8.49
CA SER A 103 -9.52 -5.45 7.12
C SER A 103 -10.21 -6.40 6.13
N ARG A 104 -11.39 -6.94 6.47
CA ARG A 104 -11.99 -8.05 5.71
C ARG A 104 -12.42 -7.68 4.31
N LEU A 105 -12.88 -6.44 4.09
CA LEU A 105 -13.24 -5.97 2.76
C LEU A 105 -12.00 -5.85 1.88
N GLU A 106 -10.91 -5.27 2.40
CA GLU A 106 -9.64 -5.14 1.68
C GLU A 106 -9.06 -6.52 1.34
N GLU A 107 -9.10 -7.46 2.28
CA GLU A 107 -8.68 -8.84 2.03
C GLU A 107 -9.55 -9.53 0.98
N ALA A 108 -10.87 -9.29 0.99
CA ALA A 108 -11.79 -9.82 -0.01
C ALA A 108 -11.50 -9.25 -1.41
N LEU A 109 -11.23 -7.95 -1.52
CA LEU A 109 -10.85 -7.30 -2.79
C LEU A 109 -9.58 -7.91 -3.36
N VAL A 110 -8.55 -8.09 -2.53
CA VAL A 110 -7.31 -8.77 -2.94
C VAL A 110 -7.56 -10.20 -3.39
N ARG A 111 -8.41 -10.97 -2.68
CA ARG A 111 -8.80 -12.33 -3.08
C ARG A 111 -9.55 -12.37 -4.42
N GLN A 112 -10.37 -11.36 -4.72
CA GLN A 112 -11.09 -11.24 -5.99
C GLN A 112 -10.21 -10.70 -7.14
N GLY A 113 -8.90 -10.55 -6.92
CA GLY A 113 -7.96 -10.12 -7.95
C GLY A 113 -7.93 -8.62 -8.17
N LEU A 114 -8.48 -7.82 -7.26
CA LEU A 114 -8.26 -6.37 -7.21
C LEU A 114 -7.00 -6.11 -6.38
N PRO A 115 -5.82 -5.88 -6.99
CA PRO A 115 -4.60 -5.64 -6.23
C PRO A 115 -4.73 -4.33 -5.43
N PRO A 116 -3.98 -4.14 -4.33
CA PRO A 116 -4.05 -2.94 -3.49
C PRO A 116 -3.87 -1.60 -4.21
N VAL A 117 -3.35 -1.59 -5.43
CA VAL A 117 -3.25 -0.39 -6.28
C VAL A 117 -4.58 0.04 -6.91
N THR A 118 -5.60 -0.83 -6.94
CA THR A 118 -6.91 -0.57 -7.56
C THR A 118 -7.94 0.02 -6.60
N PHE A 119 -7.67 -0.06 -5.30
CA PHE A 119 -8.49 0.55 -4.28
C PHE A 119 -7.64 1.32 -3.27
N LYS A 120 -8.10 2.49 -2.88
CA LYS A 120 -7.46 3.37 -1.93
C LYS A 120 -8.17 3.26 -0.59
N THR A 121 -7.47 2.78 0.44
CA THR A 121 -7.99 2.79 1.82
C THR A 121 -7.46 4.01 2.56
N LEU A 122 -8.35 4.84 3.08
CA LEU A 122 -8.08 6.03 3.89
C LEU A 122 -8.61 5.81 5.30
N VAL A 123 -7.84 6.15 6.33
CA VAL A 123 -8.15 5.84 7.72
C VAL A 123 -8.07 7.11 8.57
N VAL A 124 -9.18 7.47 9.21
CA VAL A 124 -9.22 8.57 10.17
C VAL A 124 -8.28 8.26 11.34
N GLY A 125 -7.36 9.18 11.61
CA GLY A 125 -6.30 9.03 12.61
C GLY A 125 -4.96 8.53 12.06
N ARG A 126 -4.94 7.95 10.85
CA ARG A 126 -3.71 7.64 10.09
C ARG A 126 -3.43 8.71 9.04
N ASP A 127 -4.45 9.03 8.25
CA ASP A 127 -4.43 10.02 7.18
C ASP A 127 -4.93 11.38 7.68
N THR A 128 -4.50 12.48 7.07
CA THR A 128 -4.93 13.83 7.48
C THR A 128 -6.38 14.09 7.08
N ASP A 129 -7.10 14.87 7.90
CA ASP A 129 -8.50 15.23 7.65
C ASP A 129 -8.66 15.94 6.29
N GLU A 130 -7.69 16.78 5.90
CA GLU A 130 -7.65 17.49 4.62
C GLU A 130 -7.53 16.51 3.44
N TYR A 131 -6.69 15.47 3.56
CA TYR A 131 -6.48 14.50 2.51
C TYR A 131 -7.68 13.57 2.32
N ILE A 132 -8.34 13.20 3.42
CA ILE A 132 -9.60 12.46 3.40
C ILE A 132 -10.70 13.32 2.76
N ALA A 133 -10.82 14.58 3.18
CA ALA A 133 -11.79 15.52 2.62
C ALA A 133 -11.56 15.76 1.11
N GLU A 134 -10.31 15.92 0.68
CA GLU A 134 -9.98 16.05 -0.75
C GLU A 134 -10.30 14.78 -1.54
N SER A 135 -10.04 13.59 -0.98
CA SER A 135 -10.34 12.32 -1.64
C SER A 135 -11.84 12.09 -1.79
N LEU A 136 -12.63 12.53 -0.80
CA LEU A 136 -14.08 12.63 -0.93
C LEU A 136 -14.43 13.65 -2.02
N ASP A 137 -13.94 14.88 -1.98
CA ASP A 137 -14.44 15.92 -2.90
C ASP A 137 -13.97 15.76 -4.35
N LYS A 138 -12.85 15.08 -4.59
CA LYS A 138 -12.28 14.78 -5.91
C LYS A 138 -12.04 13.27 -6.04
N PRO A 139 -13.08 12.46 -6.28
CA PRO A 139 -12.90 11.03 -6.43
C PRO A 139 -12.01 10.73 -7.64
N THR A 140 -10.82 10.19 -7.39
CA THR A 140 -9.88 9.70 -8.42
C THR A 140 -10.38 8.35 -8.98
N GLN A 141 -9.91 7.93 -10.15
CA GLN A 141 -10.19 6.58 -10.68
C GLN A 141 -9.80 5.50 -9.66
N GLY A 142 -10.64 4.47 -9.52
CA GLY A 142 -10.47 3.37 -8.57
C GLY A 142 -11.51 3.40 -7.44
N VAL A 143 -11.42 2.41 -6.56
CA VAL A 143 -12.36 2.22 -5.44
C VAL A 143 -11.82 2.92 -4.19
N HIS A 144 -12.63 3.68 -3.48
CA HIS A 144 -12.23 4.40 -2.26
C HIS A 144 -12.89 3.76 -1.04
N ILE A 145 -12.10 3.36 -0.06
CA ILE A 145 -12.56 2.83 1.23
C ILE A 145 -12.15 3.82 2.31
N ILE A 146 -13.10 4.53 2.90
CA ILE A 146 -12.82 5.49 3.98
C ILE A 146 -13.27 4.88 5.32
N LYS A 147 -12.29 4.55 6.16
CA LYS A 147 -12.47 4.06 7.52
C LYS A 147 -12.57 5.21 8.50
N LEU A 148 -13.80 5.50 8.91
CA LEU A 148 -14.16 6.68 9.68
C LEU A 148 -13.78 6.55 11.17
N HIS A 149 -13.73 5.32 11.70
CA HIS A 149 -13.47 5.04 13.12
C HIS A 149 -12.09 4.42 13.35
N GLY A 150 -11.15 4.54 12.41
CA GLY A 150 -9.80 3.97 12.51
C GLY A 150 -9.68 2.57 11.91
N SER A 151 -8.53 1.92 12.12
CA SER A 151 -8.28 0.55 11.68
C SER A 151 -7.30 -0.20 12.58
N LEU A 152 -7.69 -1.42 12.97
CA LEU A 152 -6.89 -2.26 13.87
C LEU A 152 -5.63 -2.83 13.20
N ILE A 153 -5.62 -2.97 11.86
CA ILE A 153 -4.42 -3.41 11.14
C ILE A 153 -3.35 -2.31 11.16
N ASP A 154 -3.76 -1.05 11.04
CA ASP A 154 -2.91 0.14 11.10
C ASP A 154 -2.56 0.56 12.54
N GLY A 155 -3.13 -0.12 13.55
CA GLY A 155 -2.94 0.25 14.96
C GLY A 155 -3.61 1.58 15.33
N VAL A 156 -4.62 2.00 14.58
CA VAL A 156 -5.34 3.26 14.78
C VAL A 156 -6.71 2.99 15.36
N LEU A 157 -6.98 3.52 16.54
CA LEU A 157 -8.27 3.49 17.20
C LEU A 157 -8.53 4.87 17.81
N PRO A 158 -9.74 5.46 17.70
CA PRO A 158 -10.07 6.67 18.45
C PRO A 158 -9.92 6.44 19.95
N HIS A 159 -9.29 7.37 20.67
CA HIS A 159 -9.11 7.24 22.12
C HIS A 159 -10.43 7.10 22.89
N SER A 160 -11.48 7.73 22.37
CA SER A 160 -12.82 7.66 22.93
C SER A 160 -13.56 6.38 22.53
N PHE A 161 -13.08 5.56 21.59
CA PHE A 161 -13.80 4.36 21.15
C PHE A 161 -14.19 3.45 22.35
N PRO A 162 -15.43 2.93 22.41
CA PRO A 162 -16.52 3.04 21.40
C PRO A 162 -17.47 4.23 21.64
N ASP A 163 -17.06 5.23 22.43
CA ASP A 163 -17.82 6.45 22.63
C ASP A 163 -17.78 7.39 21.43
N PHE A 164 -18.78 8.27 21.40
CA PHE A 164 -18.89 9.36 20.44
C PHE A 164 -17.57 10.15 20.36
N PHE A 165 -17.17 10.47 19.14
CA PHE A 165 -16.12 11.46 18.90
C PHE A 165 -16.55 12.45 17.82
N GLU A 166 -16.09 13.69 17.96
CA GLU A 166 -16.45 14.74 17.04
C GLU A 166 -15.51 14.75 15.82
N LEU A 167 -16.10 14.64 14.63
CA LEU A 167 -15.39 14.78 13.37
C LEU A 167 -14.98 16.25 13.16
N ARG A 168 -13.71 16.48 12.81
CA ARG A 168 -13.16 17.84 12.60
C ARG A 168 -13.80 18.54 11.39
N SER A 169 -13.76 19.88 11.39
CA SER A 169 -14.60 20.74 10.53
C SER A 169 -14.43 20.51 9.01
N SER A 170 -13.20 20.31 8.52
CA SER A 170 -12.91 20.09 7.09
C SER A 170 -13.53 18.78 6.58
N MET A 171 -13.24 17.66 7.23
CA MET A 171 -13.80 16.35 6.90
C MET A 171 -15.31 16.29 7.10
N ARG A 172 -15.83 16.92 8.15
CA ARG A 172 -17.27 16.92 8.47
C ARG A 172 -18.13 17.44 7.32
N GLN A 173 -17.71 18.52 6.65
CA GLN A 173 -18.46 19.10 5.55
C GLN A 173 -18.51 18.18 4.33
N SER A 174 -17.37 17.60 3.93
CA SER A 174 -17.30 16.68 2.80
C SER A 174 -18.06 15.38 3.10
N LEU A 175 -17.94 14.83 4.31
CA LEU A 175 -18.67 13.64 4.72
C LEU A 175 -20.19 13.88 4.75
N GLN A 176 -20.64 15.03 5.27
CA GLN A 176 -22.05 15.41 5.21
C GLN A 176 -22.55 15.47 3.76
N ARG A 177 -21.78 16.01 2.82
CA ARG A 177 -22.16 16.02 1.40
C ARG A 177 -22.31 14.61 0.82
N TYR A 178 -21.44 13.68 1.22
CA TYR A 178 -21.45 12.29 0.74
C TYR A 178 -22.61 11.47 1.32
N LEU A 179 -22.83 11.54 2.63
CA LEU A 179 -23.92 10.81 3.31
C LEU A 179 -25.32 11.25 2.85
N ASN A 180 -25.42 12.43 2.22
CA ASN A 180 -26.67 12.98 1.71
C ASN A 180 -26.83 12.83 0.18
N GLN A 181 -25.99 12.02 -0.47
CA GLN A 181 -26.18 11.54 -1.84
C GLN A 181 -26.89 10.17 -1.84
N ASP A 182 -27.07 9.58 -3.03
CA ASP A 182 -27.65 8.24 -3.15
C ASP A 182 -26.77 7.20 -2.46
N LEU A 183 -27.33 6.54 -1.45
CA LEU A 183 -26.59 5.78 -0.45
C LEU A 183 -27.26 4.42 -0.22
N VAL A 184 -26.44 3.38 -0.07
CA VAL A 184 -26.86 2.10 0.49
C VAL A 184 -26.23 1.95 1.87
N ILE A 185 -27.04 1.71 2.90
CA ILE A 185 -26.60 1.45 4.27
C ILE A 185 -26.87 -0.02 4.57
N VAL A 186 -25.85 -0.78 4.97
CA VAL A 186 -25.99 -2.20 5.30
C VAL A 186 -25.54 -2.44 6.73
N GLY A 187 -26.46 -2.70 7.65
CA GLY A 187 -26.21 -2.81 9.09
C GLY A 187 -26.76 -1.62 9.88
N SER A 188 -27.02 -1.83 11.18
CA SER A 188 -27.59 -0.82 12.07
C SER A 188 -26.59 0.32 12.33
N LEU A 189 -27.11 1.55 12.43
CA LEU A 189 -26.36 2.77 12.79
C LEU A 189 -26.59 3.20 14.26
N GLU A 190 -27.21 2.35 15.09
CA GLU A 190 -27.58 2.69 16.47
C GLU A 190 -26.44 3.23 17.34
N GLN A 191 -25.18 2.90 17.03
CA GLN A 191 -24.02 3.32 17.83
C GLN A 191 -23.21 4.44 17.16
N GLU A 192 -23.58 4.86 15.95
CA GLU A 192 -22.86 5.83 15.12
C GLU A 192 -23.51 7.22 15.18
N ASP A 193 -23.68 7.74 16.40
CA ASP A 193 -24.24 9.08 16.66
C ASP A 193 -23.50 10.20 15.91
N ASP A 194 -22.20 10.03 15.69
CA ASP A 194 -21.33 10.92 14.92
C ASP A 194 -21.74 11.00 13.44
N LEU A 195 -22.19 9.88 12.86
CA LEU A 195 -22.69 9.83 11.48
C LEU A 195 -24.16 10.24 11.39
N ILE A 196 -24.99 9.81 12.34
CA ILE A 196 -26.43 10.13 12.36
C ILE A 196 -26.66 11.64 12.26
N ARG A 197 -25.84 12.43 12.98
CA ARG A 197 -25.91 13.91 13.00
C ARG A 197 -25.57 14.59 11.68
N LEU A 198 -25.00 13.86 10.72
CA LEU A 198 -24.64 14.39 9.40
C LEU A 198 -25.75 14.16 8.37
N PHE A 199 -26.76 13.35 8.65
CA PHE A 199 -27.89 13.18 7.74
C PHE A 199 -28.81 14.39 7.73
N SER A 200 -29.13 14.87 6.53
CA SER A 200 -30.18 15.85 6.27
C SER A 200 -31.54 15.17 6.16
N ARG A 201 -32.57 15.74 6.77
CA ARG A 201 -33.96 15.30 6.53
C ARG A 201 -34.57 15.88 5.25
N ALA A 202 -33.91 16.87 4.66
CA ALA A 202 -34.28 17.47 3.38
C ALA A 202 -33.42 16.92 2.24
N GLY A 203 -34.02 16.76 1.06
CA GLY A 203 -33.33 16.32 -0.16
C GLY A 203 -34.05 15.14 -0.84
N GLY A 204 -33.75 14.93 -2.13
CA GLY A 204 -34.34 13.85 -2.93
C GLY A 204 -33.44 12.61 -3.10
N ALA A 205 -32.25 12.61 -2.51
CA ALA A 205 -31.29 11.51 -2.63
C ALA A 205 -31.81 10.26 -1.90
N SER A 206 -31.77 9.14 -2.61
CA SER A 206 -32.30 7.85 -2.16
C SER A 206 -31.38 7.15 -1.17
N ILE A 207 -31.95 6.67 -0.06
CA ILE A 207 -31.22 5.85 0.92
C ILE A 207 -31.88 4.49 0.99
N TYR A 208 -31.20 3.44 0.54
CA TYR A 208 -31.59 2.06 0.79
C TYR A 208 -30.98 1.59 2.11
N TYR A 209 -31.78 0.95 2.95
CA TYR A 209 -31.36 0.50 4.29
C TYR A 209 -31.60 -1.00 4.47
N ALA A 210 -30.52 -1.76 4.58
CA ALA A 210 -30.54 -3.20 4.83
C ALA A 210 -30.20 -3.47 6.30
N THR A 211 -31.09 -4.17 7.00
CA THR A 211 -30.95 -4.48 8.43
C THR A 211 -31.48 -5.87 8.79
N PRO A 212 -30.82 -6.66 9.65
CA PRO A 212 -31.25 -8.02 9.98
C PRO A 212 -32.56 -8.08 10.78
N HIS A 213 -32.99 -6.97 11.37
CA HIS A 213 -34.20 -6.88 12.18
C HIS A 213 -35.17 -5.87 11.57
N GLU A 214 -36.47 -6.04 11.83
CA GLU A 214 -37.45 -5.01 11.46
C GLU A 214 -37.14 -3.72 12.23
N PRO A 215 -36.81 -2.63 11.53
CA PRO A 215 -36.42 -1.40 12.19
C PRO A 215 -37.61 -0.78 12.88
N GLN A 216 -37.38 -0.24 14.08
CA GLN A 216 -38.42 0.43 14.84
C GLN A 216 -38.78 1.79 14.19
N PRO A 217 -40.00 2.31 14.38
CA PRO A 217 -40.39 3.61 13.84
C PRO A 217 -39.49 4.78 14.27
N ASP A 218 -38.79 4.63 15.39
CA ASP A 218 -37.87 5.61 15.93
C ASP A 218 -36.41 5.46 15.47
N ASP A 219 -36.10 4.44 14.66
CA ASP A 219 -34.79 4.26 14.01
C ASP A 219 -34.41 5.55 13.25
N ALA A 220 -33.18 6.01 13.47
CA ALA A 220 -32.70 7.27 12.93
C ALA A 220 -32.67 7.28 11.39
N VAL A 221 -32.31 6.16 10.76
CA VAL A 221 -32.28 5.99 9.30
C VAL A 221 -33.70 5.98 8.76
N ILE A 222 -34.63 5.28 9.41
CA ILE A 222 -36.05 5.28 9.02
C ILE A 222 -36.66 6.68 9.08
N LYS A 223 -36.34 7.46 10.11
CA LYS A 223 -36.77 8.87 10.20
C LYS A 223 -36.25 9.71 9.04
N VAL A 224 -35.00 9.49 8.60
CA VAL A 224 -34.43 10.21 7.45
C VAL A 224 -35.08 9.75 6.14
N ILE A 225 -35.22 8.45 5.91
CA ILE A 225 -35.87 7.89 4.72
C ILE A 225 -37.31 8.41 4.62
N THR A 226 -38.08 8.33 5.70
CA THR A 226 -39.48 8.77 5.74
C THR A 226 -39.61 10.27 5.47
N ALA A 227 -38.66 11.08 5.96
CA ALA A 227 -38.66 12.51 5.71
C ALA A 227 -38.36 12.87 4.24
N ARG A 228 -37.56 12.05 3.54
CA ARG A 228 -37.17 12.28 2.13
C ARG A 228 -38.09 11.59 1.11
N HIS A 229 -38.64 10.44 1.48
CA HIS A 229 -39.38 9.55 0.60
C HIS A 229 -40.66 9.18 1.30
N TYR A 230 -41.79 9.65 0.76
CA TYR A 230 -43.14 9.52 1.33
C TYR A 230 -43.52 8.12 1.88
N ASP A 231 -42.87 7.03 1.45
CA ASP A 231 -43.05 5.68 2.00
C ASP A 231 -41.71 4.93 2.12
N ALA A 232 -41.23 4.76 3.36
CA ALA A 232 -39.96 4.11 3.68
C ALA A 232 -39.92 2.61 3.32
N ARG A 233 -41.07 1.92 3.26
CA ARG A 233 -41.13 0.48 2.94
C ARG A 233 -40.59 0.15 1.56
N ASN A 234 -40.47 1.15 0.68
CA ASN A 234 -39.90 1.00 -0.66
C ASN A 234 -38.36 0.98 -0.68
N PHE A 235 -37.71 1.29 0.44
CA PHE A 235 -36.26 1.47 0.56
C PHE A 235 -35.63 0.63 1.68
N VAL A 236 -36.45 -0.04 2.51
CA VAL A 236 -35.98 -0.86 3.63
C VAL A 236 -35.97 -2.33 3.23
N ILE A 237 -34.85 -3.00 3.47
CA ILE A 237 -34.63 -4.43 3.22
C ILE A 237 -34.34 -5.08 4.58
N ALA A 238 -35.40 -5.54 5.25
CA ALA A 238 -35.31 -6.08 6.60
C ALA A 238 -35.22 -7.63 6.63
N GLY A 239 -34.91 -8.18 7.80
CA GLY A 239 -34.96 -9.61 8.06
C GLY A 239 -33.81 -10.41 7.42
N SER A 240 -34.11 -11.61 6.91
CA SER A 240 -33.09 -12.51 6.36
C SER A 240 -32.28 -11.86 5.23
N HIS A 241 -32.94 -11.13 4.33
CA HIS A 241 -32.30 -10.41 3.22
C HIS A 241 -31.58 -9.13 3.64
N GLY A 242 -31.84 -8.62 4.84
CA GLY A 242 -31.18 -7.43 5.38
C GLY A 242 -29.89 -7.70 6.16
N SER A 243 -29.61 -8.97 6.47
CA SER A 243 -28.33 -9.37 7.08
C SER A 243 -27.18 -9.19 6.08
N PHE A 244 -26.03 -8.68 6.54
CA PHE A 244 -24.89 -8.30 5.67
C PHE A 244 -24.50 -9.38 4.63
N GLY A 245 -24.34 -10.63 5.07
CA GLY A 245 -23.97 -11.74 4.20
C GLY A 245 -25.04 -12.02 3.14
N SER A 246 -26.26 -12.31 3.59
CA SER A 246 -27.39 -12.62 2.72
C SER A 246 -27.71 -11.47 1.76
N PHE A 247 -27.58 -10.21 2.21
CA PHE A 247 -27.81 -9.02 1.40
C PHE A 247 -26.88 -9.00 0.18
N PHE A 248 -25.57 -9.06 0.40
CA PHE A 248 -24.60 -8.99 -0.70
C PHE A 248 -24.62 -10.25 -1.59
N GLN A 249 -24.80 -11.44 -1.02
CA GLN A 249 -24.96 -12.67 -1.81
C GLN A 249 -26.20 -12.61 -2.71
N THR A 250 -27.33 -12.12 -2.18
CA THR A 250 -28.56 -11.96 -2.95
C THR A 250 -28.37 -10.90 -4.04
N LEU A 251 -27.75 -9.77 -3.72
CA LEU A 251 -27.51 -8.69 -4.68
C LEU A 251 -26.58 -9.14 -5.81
N GLU A 252 -25.50 -9.84 -5.47
CA GLU A 252 -24.59 -10.47 -6.41
C GLU A 252 -25.34 -11.43 -7.35
N THR A 253 -26.17 -12.31 -6.78
CA THR A 253 -26.95 -13.27 -7.56
C THR A 253 -27.84 -12.53 -8.58
N ILE A 254 -28.54 -11.47 -8.19
CA ILE A 254 -29.42 -10.72 -9.10
C ILE A 254 -28.62 -9.99 -10.19
N LEU A 255 -27.52 -9.34 -9.82
CA LEU A 255 -26.76 -8.47 -10.71
C LEU A 255 -25.84 -9.22 -11.67
N LEU A 256 -25.23 -10.32 -11.22
CA LEU A 256 -24.22 -11.06 -11.98
C LEU A 256 -24.77 -12.31 -12.69
N SER A 257 -25.86 -12.90 -12.21
CA SER A 257 -26.46 -14.07 -12.87
C SER A 257 -27.32 -13.70 -14.09
N ASN A 258 -27.63 -12.41 -14.27
CA ASN A 258 -28.41 -11.92 -15.41
C ASN A 258 -27.56 -11.58 -16.66
N THR A 259 -26.24 -11.76 -16.62
CA THR A 259 -25.35 -11.38 -17.73
C THR A 259 -25.35 -12.37 -18.91
N SER A 260 -26.02 -13.53 -18.79
CA SER A 260 -26.12 -14.55 -19.86
C SER A 260 -27.43 -14.55 -20.65
N LEU A 261 -28.35 -13.58 -20.44
CA LEU A 261 -29.64 -13.51 -21.15
C LEU A 261 -29.88 -12.23 -21.97
N LEU A 262 -28.90 -11.32 -22.05
CA LEU A 262 -29.00 -10.08 -22.83
C LEU A 262 -28.11 -10.09 -24.10
N SER A 263 -28.13 -11.20 -24.84
CA SER A 263 -27.59 -11.25 -26.21
C SER A 263 -28.60 -11.87 -27.19
N ALA A 264 -29.66 -11.12 -27.48
CA ALA A 264 -30.37 -11.16 -28.76
C ALA A 264 -31.31 -9.95 -28.86
N PRO A 265 -31.22 -9.12 -29.92
CA PRO A 265 -32.32 -8.24 -30.28
C PRO A 265 -33.39 -9.06 -30.99
N ASP A 266 -34.54 -9.24 -30.34
CA ASP A 266 -35.71 -9.86 -30.94
C ASP A 266 -36.31 -8.91 -31.98
N THR A 267 -35.92 -9.10 -33.23
CA THR A 267 -36.65 -8.57 -34.39
C THR A 267 -37.93 -9.38 -34.58
N LYS A 268 -39.08 -8.82 -34.17
CA LYS A 268 -40.37 -8.83 -34.89
C LYS A 268 -41.55 -8.46 -33.97
N LYS A 269 -42.10 -7.26 -34.15
CA LYS A 269 -43.51 -6.98 -34.51
C LYS A 269 -43.81 -5.49 -34.33
N LEU A 270 -43.93 -4.78 -35.45
CA LEU A 270 -44.64 -3.51 -35.56
C LEU A 270 -45.70 -3.71 -36.65
N GLU A 271 -46.96 -3.79 -36.25
CA GLU A 271 -48.09 -3.41 -37.09
C GLU A 271 -48.71 -2.14 -36.51
N HIS A 272 -48.81 -1.14 -37.39
CA HIS A 272 -49.75 -0.03 -37.47
C HIS A 272 -50.29 0.69 -36.23
N SER A 273 -50.00 2.00 -36.15
CA SER A 273 -50.96 3.10 -36.40
C SER A 273 -50.31 4.42 -35.89
N SER A 274 -49.80 5.31 -36.75
CA SER A 274 -50.48 6.41 -37.44
C SER A 274 -50.52 7.75 -36.66
N HIS A 275 -50.04 8.80 -37.33
CA HIS A 275 -50.24 10.26 -37.12
C HIS A 275 -49.33 10.93 -36.06
N SER A 276 -48.71 12.10 -36.26
CA SER A 276 -48.69 13.09 -37.35
C SER A 276 -47.49 14.04 -37.18
N LYS A 277 -46.93 14.56 -38.30
CA LYS A 277 -46.48 15.96 -38.58
C LYS A 277 -45.59 16.69 -37.53
N ALA A 278 -44.49 17.39 -37.82
CA ALA A 278 -43.96 18.00 -39.04
C ALA A 278 -42.53 18.56 -38.81
N ASN A 279 -41.83 18.80 -39.93
CA ASN A 279 -40.87 19.90 -40.22
C ASN A 279 -39.47 19.87 -39.59
N THR A 280 -38.42 19.49 -40.33
CA THR A 280 -37.61 20.21 -41.37
C THR A 280 -36.49 21.09 -40.82
N SER A 281 -35.25 20.66 -41.06
CA SER A 281 -34.12 21.39 -41.72
C SER A 281 -32.87 20.48 -41.63
N GLN A 282 -32.39 19.83 -42.71
CA GLN A 282 -31.36 20.33 -43.67
C GLN A 282 -30.18 21.02 -42.97
N GLN A 283 -28.89 20.80 -43.22
CA GLN A 283 -28.01 20.06 -44.16
C GLN A 283 -26.65 20.05 -43.39
N ALA A 284 -25.73 19.11 -43.55
CA ALA A 284 -24.85 18.99 -44.70
C ALA A 284 -23.98 17.72 -44.56
N ALA A 285 -23.59 17.21 -45.72
CA ALA A 285 -22.90 15.95 -45.92
C ALA A 285 -21.37 16.11 -45.95
N SER A 286 -20.74 14.92 -45.99
CA SER A 286 -19.50 14.57 -46.72
C SER A 286 -18.26 14.35 -45.83
N ILE A 287 -17.42 13.33 -46.03
CA ILE A 287 -17.34 12.23 -47.01
C ILE A 287 -16.10 11.35 -46.60
N TYR A 288 -16.12 10.04 -46.94
CA TYR A 288 -14.99 9.06 -47.09
C TYR A 288 -14.09 8.70 -45.90
N GLU A 289 -13.57 7.47 -45.74
CA GLU A 289 -13.87 6.14 -46.29
C GLU A 289 -13.14 5.10 -45.42
N ALA A 290 -13.78 3.94 -45.31
CA ALA A 290 -13.31 2.57 -45.04
C ALA A 290 -11.79 2.27 -44.98
N GLY A 291 -11.41 1.49 -43.94
CA GLY A 291 -10.34 0.49 -44.00
C GLY A 291 -10.78 -0.77 -43.27
N THR A 292 -11.09 -1.82 -44.03
CA THR A 292 -11.63 -3.12 -43.59
C THR A 292 -10.55 -4.19 -43.36
N HIS A 293 -10.94 -5.22 -42.60
CA HIS A 293 -10.37 -6.59 -42.53
C HIS A 293 -9.07 -6.76 -41.72
N GLN A 294 -8.86 -7.81 -40.92
CA GLN A 294 -9.52 -9.12 -40.86
C GLN A 294 -9.20 -9.80 -39.52
N SER A 295 -10.23 -10.38 -38.91
CA SER A 295 -10.10 -11.41 -37.87
C SER A 295 -9.65 -12.73 -38.49
N SER A 296 -8.85 -13.51 -37.76
CA SER A 296 -8.71 -14.95 -37.98
C SER A 296 -8.89 -15.67 -36.66
N SER A 297 -10.12 -16.15 -36.46
CA SER A 297 -10.47 -17.18 -35.50
C SER A 297 -10.04 -18.55 -36.04
N LEU A 298 -9.47 -19.39 -35.17
CA LEU A 298 -9.39 -20.83 -35.39
C LEU A 298 -10.21 -21.51 -34.30
N ILE A 299 -11.32 -22.09 -34.75
CA ILE A 299 -12.23 -22.98 -34.03
C ILE A 299 -11.68 -24.40 -34.18
N LEU A 300 -11.55 -25.13 -33.07
CA LEU A 300 -11.62 -26.59 -32.92
C LEU A 300 -11.93 -26.79 -31.42
N GLY A 301 -12.97 -27.45 -30.93
CA GLY A 301 -13.78 -28.56 -31.42
C GLY A 301 -13.93 -29.50 -30.21
N ASN A 302 -15.14 -29.61 -29.65
CA ASN A 302 -15.47 -30.47 -28.51
C ASN A 302 -15.25 -31.96 -28.83
N THR A 303 -14.69 -32.72 -27.89
CA THR A 303 -15.07 -34.14 -27.65
C THR A 303 -14.69 -34.58 -26.23
N SER A 304 -15.60 -35.32 -25.60
CA SER A 304 -15.54 -35.82 -24.23
C SER A 304 -15.01 -37.26 -24.14
N LEU A 305 -14.35 -37.56 -23.01
CA LEU A 305 -14.21 -38.84 -22.27
C LEU A 305 -13.56 -40.06 -22.97
N THR A 306 -12.43 -40.53 -22.44
CA THR A 306 -12.26 -41.83 -21.71
C THR A 306 -10.83 -41.98 -21.17
N SER A 307 -10.70 -42.79 -20.12
CA SER A 307 -9.51 -43.21 -19.36
C SER A 307 -8.43 -43.90 -20.21
N ASP A 308 -7.15 -43.68 -19.87
CA ASP A 308 -6.18 -44.74 -19.51
C ASP A 308 -4.77 -44.19 -19.22
N GLU A 309 -4.04 -44.95 -18.41
CA GLU A 309 -2.74 -44.65 -17.80
C GLU A 309 -1.53 -44.62 -18.76
N ASN A 310 -0.48 -43.96 -18.25
CA ASN A 310 0.98 -44.12 -18.48
C ASN A 310 1.76 -43.13 -19.39
N THR A 311 2.76 -42.52 -18.72
CA THR A 311 4.05 -41.91 -19.17
C THR A 311 4.05 -40.47 -19.73
N PRO A 312 5.14 -39.68 -19.58
CA PRO A 312 6.05 -39.44 -18.44
C PRO A 312 5.98 -37.98 -17.92
N ALA A 313 6.56 -37.74 -16.75
CA ALA A 313 6.61 -36.45 -16.05
C ALA A 313 7.07 -35.27 -16.95
N THR A 314 6.13 -34.39 -17.29
CA THR A 314 6.42 -33.09 -17.89
C THR A 314 6.41 -32.06 -16.77
N ARG A 315 7.55 -31.40 -16.52
CA ARG A 315 7.68 -30.27 -15.60
C ARG A 315 6.66 -29.18 -15.96
N GLN A 316 5.54 -29.15 -15.26
CA GLN A 316 4.66 -27.98 -15.22
C GLN A 316 5.40 -26.89 -14.45
N THR A 317 5.76 -25.83 -15.18
CA THR A 317 6.16 -24.54 -14.62
C THR A 317 5.02 -24.01 -13.77
N VAL A 318 5.13 -24.21 -12.46
CA VAL A 318 4.31 -23.57 -11.44
C VAL A 318 4.49 -22.07 -11.59
N ALA A 319 3.42 -21.34 -11.92
CA ALA A 319 3.41 -19.89 -11.82
C ALA A 319 3.70 -19.50 -10.37
N LYS A 320 4.90 -18.95 -10.11
CA LYS A 320 5.34 -18.51 -8.79
C LYS A 320 4.34 -17.46 -8.26
N ARG A 321 3.64 -17.84 -7.19
CA ARG A 321 2.76 -16.99 -6.38
C ARG A 321 3.63 -15.89 -5.76
N ARG A 322 3.59 -14.65 -6.28
CA ARG A 322 4.41 -13.53 -5.76
C ARG A 322 4.17 -13.33 -4.27
N ARG A 323 5.24 -13.37 -3.47
CA ARG A 323 5.18 -13.12 -2.02
C ARG A 323 5.08 -11.62 -1.79
N SER A 324 4.22 -11.19 -0.86
CA SER A 324 4.00 -9.79 -0.51
C SER A 324 4.90 -9.30 0.64
N THR A 325 6.09 -9.88 0.82
CA THR A 325 7.01 -9.53 1.91
C THR A 325 8.20 -8.76 1.34
N THR A 326 8.52 -7.60 1.93
CA THR A 326 9.78 -6.91 1.64
C THR A 326 10.86 -7.61 2.44
N ASP A 327 11.71 -8.39 1.78
CA ASP A 327 12.81 -9.07 2.46
C ASP A 327 14.03 -8.13 2.52
N LEU A 328 14.27 -7.38 1.44
CA LEU A 328 15.34 -6.41 1.32
C LEU A 328 14.80 -5.01 1.03
N LEU A 329 15.30 -4.03 1.80
CA LEU A 329 15.12 -2.62 1.50
C LEU A 329 16.40 -2.05 0.89
N LEU A 330 16.33 -1.55 -0.35
CA LEU A 330 17.36 -0.70 -0.93
C LEU A 330 17.11 0.76 -0.57
N VAL A 331 18.17 1.49 -0.23
CA VAL A 331 18.11 2.93 0.03
C VAL A 331 19.04 3.64 -0.93
N THR A 332 18.49 4.59 -1.69
CA THR A 332 19.23 5.52 -2.54
C THR A 332 19.00 6.95 -2.06
N VAL A 333 19.78 7.91 -2.55
CA VAL A 333 19.74 9.30 -2.07
C VAL A 333 19.53 10.25 -3.24
N THR A 334 20.50 10.31 -4.14
CA THR A 334 20.41 11.21 -5.30
C THR A 334 19.58 10.58 -6.41
N GLU A 335 19.03 11.44 -7.27
CA GLU A 335 18.26 11.00 -8.44
C GLU A 335 19.08 10.10 -9.40
N ILE A 336 20.40 10.31 -9.48
CA ILE A 336 21.29 9.49 -10.30
C ILE A 336 21.40 8.07 -9.73
N GLU A 337 21.48 7.95 -8.40
CA GLU A 337 21.52 6.65 -7.71
C GLU A 337 20.20 5.91 -7.87
N ALA A 338 19.07 6.58 -7.61
CA ALA A 338 17.74 6.01 -7.76
C ALA A 338 17.52 5.50 -9.19
N LYS A 339 17.83 6.31 -10.21
CA LYS A 339 17.74 5.91 -11.62
C LYS A 339 18.64 4.74 -11.96
N ALA A 340 19.88 4.70 -11.44
CA ALA A 340 20.80 3.61 -11.70
C ALA A 340 20.29 2.30 -11.11
N VAL A 341 19.77 2.32 -9.88
CA VAL A 341 19.17 1.14 -9.23
C VAL A 341 17.92 0.69 -9.99
N ILE A 342 16.97 1.60 -10.25
CA ILE A 342 15.74 1.28 -11.00
C ILE A 342 16.10 0.63 -12.35
N HIS A 343 16.96 1.26 -13.15
CA HIS A 343 17.34 0.74 -14.45
C HIS A 343 18.02 -0.64 -14.36
N ALA A 344 18.87 -0.84 -13.36
CA ALA A 344 19.54 -2.12 -13.16
C ALA A 344 18.55 -3.24 -12.83
N PHE A 345 17.54 -2.97 -12.00
CA PHE A 345 16.48 -3.94 -11.66
C PHE A 345 15.46 -4.14 -12.79
N GLU A 346 15.13 -3.10 -13.55
CA GLU A 346 14.29 -3.24 -14.74
C GLU A 346 14.93 -4.19 -15.76
N LYS A 347 16.25 -4.06 -15.95
CA LYS A 347 17.03 -4.97 -16.79
C LYS A 347 17.14 -6.36 -16.21
N GLU A 348 17.28 -6.49 -14.89
CA GLU A 348 17.36 -7.78 -14.19
C GLU A 348 16.08 -8.60 -14.38
N ASN A 349 14.94 -7.95 -14.19
CA ASN A 349 13.65 -8.62 -14.10
C ASN A 349 12.86 -8.58 -15.42
N ASP A 350 13.40 -7.94 -16.45
CA ASP A 350 12.74 -7.67 -17.74
C ASP A 350 11.34 -7.05 -17.56
N GLN A 351 11.21 -6.17 -16.56
CA GLN A 351 9.95 -5.58 -16.13
C GLN A 351 10.17 -4.17 -15.65
N LYS A 352 9.23 -3.27 -15.94
CA LYS A 352 9.26 -1.93 -15.37
C LYS A 352 9.05 -1.99 -13.86
N VAL A 353 9.82 -1.17 -13.15
CA VAL A 353 9.66 -0.98 -11.72
C VAL A 353 8.34 -0.24 -11.46
N ASN A 354 7.53 -0.77 -10.56
CA ASN A 354 6.33 -0.10 -10.08
C ASN A 354 6.66 0.72 -8.83
N TYR A 355 5.79 1.65 -8.48
CA TYR A 355 5.91 2.41 -7.23
C TYR A 355 4.59 2.37 -6.46
N PHE A 356 4.68 2.57 -5.16
CA PHE A 356 3.57 2.63 -4.23
C PHE A 356 3.87 3.61 -3.10
N PHE A 357 2.84 3.99 -2.34
CA PHE A 357 2.94 5.03 -1.32
C PHE A 357 2.56 4.47 0.04
N ILE A 358 3.38 4.72 1.06
CA ILE A 358 3.01 4.47 2.47
C ILE A 358 3.39 5.71 3.28
N GLY A 359 2.38 6.34 3.89
CA GLY A 359 2.54 7.63 4.56
C GLY A 359 3.02 8.70 3.58
N ASP A 360 4.06 9.44 3.97
CA ASP A 360 4.69 10.50 3.17
C ASP A 360 5.85 9.99 2.30
N LYS A 361 6.03 8.68 2.16
CA LYS A 361 7.12 8.08 1.39
C LYS A 361 6.61 7.35 0.15
N THR A 362 7.38 7.52 -0.93
CA THR A 362 7.24 6.75 -2.17
C THR A 362 8.25 5.61 -2.14
N TYR A 363 7.76 4.41 -2.38
CA TYR A 363 8.54 3.18 -2.46
C TYR A 363 8.47 2.63 -3.88
N TYR A 364 9.53 1.96 -4.31
CA TYR A 364 9.64 1.36 -5.63
C TYR A 364 9.74 -0.15 -5.46
N ASP A 365 8.77 -0.89 -5.97
CA ASP A 365 8.80 -2.35 -6.02
C ASP A 365 9.77 -2.77 -7.12
N LEU A 366 10.94 -3.24 -6.70
CA LEU A 366 11.99 -3.69 -7.61
C LEU A 366 11.79 -5.14 -8.03
N GLY A 367 10.77 -5.83 -7.53
CA GLY A 367 10.47 -7.23 -7.82
C GLY A 367 11.20 -8.21 -6.90
N GLU A 368 11.31 -9.46 -7.35
CA GLU A 368 11.99 -10.53 -6.61
C GLU A 368 13.32 -10.88 -7.29
N VAL A 369 14.40 -11.01 -6.52
CA VAL A 369 15.69 -11.56 -7.00
C VAL A 369 16.02 -12.78 -6.15
N GLU A 370 16.13 -13.95 -6.78
CA GLU A 370 16.40 -15.22 -6.08
C GLU A 370 15.52 -15.42 -4.83
N GLU A 371 14.21 -15.22 -5.01
CA GLU A 371 13.15 -15.36 -4.00
C GLU A 371 13.09 -14.28 -2.92
N ALA A 372 14.04 -13.34 -2.89
CA ALA A 372 14.00 -12.21 -2.00
C ALA A 372 13.19 -11.07 -2.63
N GLY A 373 12.11 -10.64 -1.97
CA GLY A 373 11.35 -9.45 -2.36
C GLY A 373 12.15 -8.18 -2.08
N VAL A 374 12.35 -7.34 -3.09
CA VAL A 374 13.20 -6.15 -3.02
C VAL A 374 12.38 -4.89 -3.24
N VAL A 375 12.42 -3.97 -2.27
CA VAL A 375 11.80 -2.64 -2.39
C VAL A 375 12.86 -1.57 -2.22
N MET A 376 12.75 -0.46 -2.93
CA MET A 376 13.62 0.70 -2.77
C MET A 376 12.86 1.90 -2.20
N VAL A 377 13.52 2.67 -1.35
CA VAL A 377 13.10 4.02 -0.93
C VAL A 377 14.22 5.02 -1.22
N GLN A 378 13.84 6.25 -1.56
CA GLN A 378 14.79 7.35 -1.74
C GLN A 378 14.80 8.28 -0.53
N SER A 379 16.00 8.58 -0.03
CA SER A 379 16.27 9.55 1.04
C SER A 379 16.71 10.89 0.44
N GLU A 380 16.59 11.96 1.22
CA GLU A 380 17.35 13.20 0.96
C GLU A 380 18.80 13.05 1.44
N MET A 381 19.68 13.93 0.95
CA MET A 381 21.10 13.97 1.30
C MET A 381 21.30 14.22 2.80
N GLY A 382 22.26 13.52 3.40
CA GLY A 382 22.60 13.62 4.80
C GLY A 382 21.89 12.62 5.72
N SER A 383 22.41 12.50 6.94
CA SER A 383 21.86 11.63 7.98
C SER A 383 20.73 12.27 8.79
N GLY A 384 20.71 13.60 8.92
CA GLY A 384 19.70 14.36 9.66
C GLY A 384 18.68 15.08 8.77
N GLY A 385 17.73 15.78 9.41
CA GLY A 385 16.67 16.53 8.74
C GLY A 385 15.42 15.69 8.43
N PRO A 386 14.29 16.32 8.03
CA PRO A 386 13.00 15.64 7.87
C PRO A 386 13.01 14.53 6.80
N GLY A 387 13.78 14.70 5.71
CA GLY A 387 13.93 13.72 4.65
C GLY A 387 15.24 12.93 4.68
N GLY A 388 16.12 13.18 5.65
CA GLY A 388 17.42 12.52 5.76
C GLY A 388 17.31 11.01 6.02
N SER A 389 18.44 10.32 5.88
CA SER A 389 18.44 8.85 5.86
C SER A 389 17.95 8.21 7.16
N LEU A 390 18.22 8.81 8.33
CA LEU A 390 17.73 8.28 9.61
C LEU A 390 16.20 8.14 9.64
N LEU A 391 15.47 9.22 9.37
CA LEU A 391 14.01 9.22 9.43
C LEU A 391 13.39 8.48 8.24
N THR A 392 14.01 8.55 7.07
CA THR A 392 13.54 7.80 5.89
C THR A 392 13.60 6.30 6.13
N ILE A 393 14.70 5.81 6.69
CA ILE A 393 14.90 4.38 6.94
C ILE A 393 14.04 3.93 8.12
N GLU A 394 13.93 4.71 9.19
CA GLU A 394 13.04 4.41 10.31
C GLU A 394 11.59 4.22 9.85
N LYS A 395 11.07 5.13 9.00
CA LYS A 395 9.73 5.02 8.41
C LYS A 395 9.60 3.78 7.52
N ALA A 396 10.62 3.50 6.70
CA ALA A 396 10.62 2.34 5.81
C ALA A 396 10.64 1.02 6.60
N ILE A 397 11.37 0.95 7.71
CA ILE A 397 11.36 -0.21 8.61
C ILE A 397 9.95 -0.43 9.18
N GLN A 398 9.32 0.62 9.68
CA GLN A 398 7.96 0.54 10.25
C GLN A 398 6.91 0.15 9.20
N ALA A 399 7.05 0.66 7.98
CA ALA A 399 6.10 0.43 6.90
C ALA A 399 6.23 -0.96 6.26
N LEU A 400 7.46 -1.44 6.07
CA LEU A 400 7.74 -2.61 5.23
C LEU A 400 8.29 -3.80 5.99
N SER A 401 8.79 -3.59 7.22
CA SER A 401 9.48 -4.59 8.03
C SER A 401 10.50 -5.39 7.19
N PRO A 402 11.56 -4.76 6.64
CA PRO A 402 12.58 -5.48 5.87
C PRO A 402 13.46 -6.33 6.78
N SER A 403 13.94 -7.47 6.29
CA SER A 403 14.92 -8.29 7.03
C SER A 403 16.33 -7.72 6.99
N ALA A 404 16.67 -7.01 5.92
CA ALA A 404 17.93 -6.29 5.78
C ALA A 404 17.82 -5.04 4.91
N ILE A 405 18.77 -4.14 5.09
CA ILE A 405 18.85 -2.86 4.38
C ILE A 405 20.22 -2.75 3.67
N ILE A 406 20.18 -2.41 2.38
CA ILE A 406 21.40 -2.16 1.59
C ILE A 406 21.32 -0.73 1.06
N MET A 407 22.23 0.14 1.50
CA MET A 407 22.29 1.50 0.96
C MET A 407 23.24 1.55 -0.23
N VAL A 408 22.67 1.82 -1.40
CA VAL A 408 23.37 1.81 -2.69
C VAL A 408 23.58 3.23 -3.16
N GLY A 409 24.79 3.58 -3.60
CA GLY A 409 25.02 4.94 -4.10
C GLY A 409 26.44 5.29 -4.49
N ILE A 410 26.78 6.57 -4.37
CA ILE A 410 28.09 7.14 -4.69
C ILE A 410 28.84 7.60 -3.44
N ALA A 411 30.15 7.69 -3.55
CA ALA A 411 31.07 8.09 -2.49
C ALA A 411 32.30 8.80 -3.08
N PHE A 412 33.07 9.47 -2.23
CA PHE A 412 34.42 9.90 -2.59
C PHE A 412 35.45 8.82 -2.23
N GLY A 413 36.54 8.77 -3.00
CA GLY A 413 37.70 7.91 -2.73
C GLY A 413 38.76 8.60 -1.87
N CYS A 414 39.55 7.81 -1.14
CA CYS A 414 40.59 8.31 -0.25
C CYS A 414 42.00 8.29 -0.87
N ASP A 415 42.29 7.38 -1.81
CA ASP A 415 43.63 7.20 -2.37
C ASP A 415 43.62 6.95 -3.89
N PRO A 416 43.81 7.99 -4.72
CA PRO A 416 43.79 7.86 -6.19
C PRO A 416 44.93 7.03 -6.76
N LYS A 417 45.93 6.64 -5.95
CA LYS A 417 47.01 5.73 -6.40
C LYS A 417 46.59 4.26 -6.33
N LYS A 418 45.59 3.93 -5.51
CA LYS A 418 45.12 2.57 -5.25
C LYS A 418 43.70 2.32 -5.74
N GLN A 419 42.97 3.38 -6.05
CA GLN A 419 41.56 3.36 -6.38
C GLN A 419 41.33 4.08 -7.70
N GLY A 420 40.35 3.62 -8.46
CA GLY A 420 39.84 4.28 -9.67
C GLY A 420 38.48 4.93 -9.46
N ILE A 421 38.15 5.92 -10.29
CA ILE A 421 36.74 6.36 -10.43
C ILE A 421 35.91 5.16 -10.89
N GLY A 422 34.76 4.96 -10.24
CA GLY A 422 33.87 3.83 -10.48
C GLY A 422 34.21 2.57 -9.68
N ASP A 423 35.34 2.51 -8.97
CA ASP A 423 35.61 1.44 -8.01
C ASP A 423 34.53 1.41 -6.92
N ILE A 424 34.18 0.21 -6.51
CA ILE A 424 33.08 -0.07 -5.58
C ILE A 424 33.64 -0.17 -4.17
N LEU A 425 32.96 0.43 -3.21
CA LEU A 425 33.27 0.42 -1.80
C LEU A 425 32.16 -0.32 -1.06
N VAL A 426 32.49 -1.37 -0.33
CA VAL A 426 31.56 -2.10 0.53
C VAL A 426 31.98 -1.92 1.99
N SER A 427 31.04 -1.53 2.84
CA SER A 427 31.33 -1.35 4.26
C SER A 427 31.56 -2.69 4.94
N ARG A 428 32.76 -2.90 5.48
CA ARG A 428 32.99 -3.81 6.62
C ARG A 428 32.63 -3.10 7.92
N GLN A 429 33.03 -1.85 8.02
CA GLN A 429 32.78 -0.98 9.16
C GLN A 429 32.40 0.41 8.67
N LEU A 430 31.71 1.15 9.52
CA LEU A 430 31.36 2.55 9.30
C LEU A 430 31.91 3.38 10.46
N VAL A 431 32.41 4.59 10.18
CA VAL A 431 32.73 5.58 11.23
C VAL A 431 32.06 6.90 10.89
N GLY A 432 31.22 7.36 11.82
CA GLY A 432 30.65 8.71 11.78
C GLY A 432 31.67 9.74 12.24
N TYR A 433 32.03 10.73 11.41
CA TYR A 433 33.03 11.74 11.78
C TYR A 433 32.44 13.04 12.36
N GLU A 434 31.14 13.10 12.63
CA GLU A 434 30.51 14.28 13.26
C GLU A 434 30.63 14.28 14.79
N LEU A 435 30.58 13.11 15.43
CA LEU A 435 30.66 13.00 16.89
C LEU A 435 32.13 13.00 17.34
N GLN A 436 32.61 14.18 17.72
CA GLN A 436 34.01 14.41 18.09
C GLN A 436 34.14 15.35 19.30
N ARG A 437 35.19 15.18 20.09
CA ARG A 437 35.69 16.23 21.00
C ARG A 437 36.71 17.05 20.22
N VAL A 438 36.50 18.35 20.14
CA VAL A 438 37.49 19.32 19.66
C VAL A 438 38.06 20.05 20.88
N GLY A 439 39.37 19.96 21.06
CA GLY A 439 40.09 20.65 22.15
C GLY A 439 41.45 21.13 21.68
N SER A 440 42.35 21.40 22.62
CA SER A 440 43.74 21.74 22.33
C SER A 440 44.68 20.73 22.99
N ASN A 441 45.78 20.40 22.31
CA ASN A 441 46.89 19.67 22.89
C ASN A 441 47.73 20.59 23.79
N ASP A 442 48.75 20.03 24.47
CA ASP A 442 49.63 20.79 25.37
C ASP A 442 50.41 21.92 24.69
N SER A 443 50.48 21.90 23.35
CA SER A 443 51.11 22.95 22.53
C SER A 443 50.12 24.01 22.03
N GLY A 444 48.84 23.93 22.41
CA GLY A 444 47.78 24.85 22.01
C GLY A 444 47.21 24.58 20.61
N GLU A 445 47.65 23.54 19.92
CA GLU A 445 47.13 23.15 18.59
C GLU A 445 45.82 22.37 18.73
N GLU A 446 44.95 22.47 17.72
CA GLU A 446 43.68 21.74 17.68
C GLU A 446 43.90 20.22 17.80
N GLU A 447 43.24 19.61 18.79
CA GLU A 447 43.22 18.17 19.01
C GLU A 447 41.78 17.67 18.82
N ILE A 448 41.58 16.83 17.80
CA ILE A 448 40.30 16.16 17.53
C ILE A 448 40.37 14.73 18.04
N ARG A 449 39.41 14.34 18.88
CA ARG A 449 39.24 12.95 19.34
C ARG A 449 37.85 12.44 18.95
N PRO A 450 37.74 11.36 18.14
CA PRO A 450 36.45 10.73 17.85
C PRO A 450 35.71 10.29 19.11
N ARG A 451 34.37 10.43 19.10
CA ARG A 451 33.48 10.04 20.20
C ARG A 451 32.32 9.14 19.74
N GLY A 452 32.16 8.95 18.43
CA GLY A 452 31.18 8.03 17.87
C GLY A 452 31.65 6.57 17.89
N ASP A 453 30.69 5.68 17.69
CA ASP A 453 30.95 4.25 17.55
C ASP A 453 31.64 3.92 16.21
N ARG A 454 32.28 2.74 16.17
CA ARG A 454 32.79 2.09 14.95
C ARG A 454 31.98 0.82 14.69
N PRO A 455 30.72 0.93 14.26
CA PRO A 455 29.88 -0.23 14.03
C PRO A 455 30.37 -1.06 12.85
N SER A 456 30.19 -2.37 12.96
CA SER A 456 30.43 -3.32 11.87
C SER A 456 29.14 -3.55 11.10
N ALA A 457 29.24 -3.75 9.78
CA ALA A 457 28.12 -4.22 8.98
C ALA A 457 27.69 -5.64 9.39
N SER A 458 26.48 -6.06 8.99
CA SER A 458 25.99 -7.42 9.29
C SER A 458 27.00 -8.47 8.85
N THR A 459 27.27 -9.44 9.74
CA THR A 459 28.15 -10.58 9.42
C THR A 459 27.61 -11.39 8.25
N LEU A 460 26.29 -11.56 8.16
CA LEU A 460 25.64 -12.28 7.07
C LEU A 460 25.81 -11.52 5.75
N LEU A 461 25.44 -10.25 5.71
CA LEU A 461 25.55 -9.44 4.49
C LEU A 461 27.01 -9.34 4.05
N LEU A 462 27.92 -9.06 4.98
CA LEU A 462 29.35 -8.98 4.68
C LEU A 462 29.89 -10.30 4.10
N ASP A 463 29.52 -11.45 4.66
CA ASP A 463 29.89 -12.76 4.10
C ASP A 463 29.42 -12.91 2.65
N ARG A 464 28.17 -12.53 2.34
CA ARG A 464 27.63 -12.61 0.99
C ARG A 464 28.33 -11.68 0.01
N PHE A 465 28.60 -10.44 0.42
CA PHE A 465 29.34 -9.49 -0.42
C PHE A 465 30.81 -9.88 -0.62
N VAL A 466 31.48 -10.45 0.38
CA VAL A 466 32.84 -11.00 0.25
C VAL A 466 32.84 -12.22 -0.68
N SER A 467 31.88 -13.13 -0.52
CA SER A 467 31.72 -14.29 -1.40
C SER A 467 31.42 -13.84 -2.84
N GLY A 468 30.66 -12.74 -2.98
CA GLY A 468 30.38 -11.98 -4.19
C GLY A 468 31.57 -11.70 -5.10
N LEU A 469 32.76 -11.57 -4.50
CA LEU A 469 33.99 -11.24 -5.22
C LEU A 469 34.57 -12.41 -6.02
N LYS A 470 34.26 -13.66 -5.65
CA LYS A 470 34.95 -14.85 -6.18
C LYS A 470 34.77 -15.04 -7.70
N ASP A 471 33.67 -14.53 -8.23
CA ASP A 471 33.23 -14.61 -9.63
C ASP A 471 32.77 -13.23 -10.13
N TRP A 472 33.22 -12.17 -9.44
CA TRP A 472 33.27 -10.83 -10.02
C TRP A 472 34.58 -10.70 -10.81
N LEU A 473 34.55 -11.13 -12.06
CA LEU A 473 35.76 -11.37 -12.86
C LEU A 473 36.28 -10.15 -13.63
N GLU A 474 35.45 -9.11 -13.76
CA GLU A 474 35.74 -7.93 -14.59
C GLU A 474 35.57 -6.64 -13.79
N PRO A 475 36.27 -5.55 -14.19
CA PRO A 475 36.19 -4.26 -13.51
C PRO A 475 34.75 -3.73 -13.36
N PRO A 476 34.53 -2.80 -12.41
CA PRO A 476 35.53 -2.13 -11.57
C PRO A 476 35.99 -2.97 -10.37
N THR A 477 37.05 -2.51 -9.69
CA THR A 477 37.58 -3.17 -8.48
C THR A 477 36.62 -2.94 -7.32
N VAL A 478 36.48 -3.93 -6.44
CA VAL A 478 35.70 -3.81 -5.21
C VAL A 478 36.63 -3.78 -4.00
N HIS A 479 36.50 -2.74 -3.19
CA HIS A 479 37.24 -2.54 -1.95
C HIS A 479 36.29 -2.78 -0.77
N ILE A 480 36.64 -3.71 0.13
CA ILE A 480 35.85 -3.99 1.33
C ILE A 480 36.62 -3.45 2.54
N GLY A 481 36.03 -2.50 3.28
CA GLY A 481 36.77 -1.82 4.33
C GLY A 481 35.96 -0.81 5.14
N LEU A 482 36.67 0.09 5.80
CA LEU A 482 36.11 1.15 6.64
C LEU A 482 35.61 2.31 5.77
N ILE A 483 34.34 2.68 5.89
CA ILE A 483 33.74 3.83 5.19
C ILE A 483 33.46 4.95 6.20
N LEU A 484 33.77 6.18 5.83
CA LEU A 484 33.48 7.39 6.59
C LEU A 484 32.10 7.93 6.27
N SER A 485 31.36 8.40 7.27
CA SER A 485 30.05 9.03 7.08
C SER A 485 29.93 10.35 7.86
N GLY A 486 29.42 11.40 7.24
CA GLY A 486 29.13 12.66 7.93
C GLY A 486 28.27 13.61 7.11
N GLN A 487 27.91 14.77 7.66
CA GLN A 487 26.88 15.61 7.03
C GLN A 487 27.43 16.64 6.03
N LYS A 488 28.75 16.67 5.85
CA LYS A 488 29.42 17.63 4.96
C LYS A 488 29.65 17.01 3.60
N LEU A 489 29.27 17.71 2.54
CA LEU A 489 29.80 17.46 1.20
C LEU A 489 31.25 17.92 1.18
N ILE A 490 32.20 16.99 1.08
CA ILE A 490 33.63 17.30 1.14
C ILE A 490 34.14 17.59 -0.27
N ASP A 491 34.57 18.82 -0.51
CA ASP A 491 35.27 19.24 -1.72
C ASP A 491 36.59 19.96 -1.40
N HIS A 492 37.32 19.46 -0.40
CA HIS A 492 38.55 20.07 0.08
C HIS A 492 39.61 19.03 0.47
N VAL A 493 40.67 18.92 -0.33
CA VAL A 493 41.74 17.91 -0.16
C VAL A 493 42.34 17.92 1.25
N GLY A 494 42.60 19.10 1.83
CA GLY A 494 43.15 19.20 3.18
C GLY A 494 42.20 18.70 4.28
N TYR A 495 40.88 18.74 4.05
CA TYR A 495 39.89 18.24 5.00
C TYR A 495 39.80 16.72 4.88
N ARG A 496 39.77 16.19 3.65
CA ARG A 496 39.88 14.75 3.38
C ARG A 496 41.14 14.15 4.02
N GLU A 497 42.31 14.78 3.86
CA GLU A 497 43.55 14.28 4.47
C GLU A 497 43.53 14.34 6.00
N ARG A 498 42.83 15.31 6.61
CA ARG A 498 42.59 15.29 8.06
C ARG A 498 41.75 14.09 8.48
N LEU A 499 40.68 13.78 7.74
CA LEU A 499 39.88 12.58 8.01
C LEU A 499 40.69 11.29 7.84
N ARG A 500 41.55 11.21 6.81
CA ARG A 500 42.46 10.06 6.62
C ARG A 500 43.51 9.94 7.72
N LYS A 501 43.93 11.05 8.34
CA LYS A 501 44.80 10.99 9.53
C LYS A 501 44.05 10.47 10.75
N LEU A 502 42.78 10.84 10.92
CA LEU A 502 41.93 10.33 12.00
C LEU A 502 41.60 8.85 11.82
N GLU A 503 41.35 8.43 10.57
CA GLU A 503 40.99 7.06 10.22
C GLU A 503 41.82 6.57 9.01
N PRO A 504 43.07 6.12 9.24
CA PRO A 504 43.99 5.72 8.17
C PRO A 504 43.54 4.54 7.31
N GLU A 505 42.66 3.70 7.84
CA GLU A 505 42.12 2.52 7.16
C GLU A 505 40.89 2.85 6.29
N ALA A 506 40.43 4.11 6.29
CA ALA A 506 39.27 4.53 5.51
C ALA A 506 39.51 4.36 4.00
N ILE A 507 38.61 3.62 3.34
CA ILE A 507 38.63 3.41 1.89
C ILE A 507 37.82 4.46 1.12
N GLY A 508 37.03 5.29 1.79
CA GLY A 508 36.24 6.36 1.18
C GLY A 508 35.26 6.96 2.17
N GLY A 509 34.38 7.83 1.68
CA GLY A 509 33.30 8.38 2.51
C GLY A 509 32.10 8.92 1.75
N GLU A 510 31.01 9.10 2.49
CA GLU A 510 29.68 9.47 2.01
C GLU A 510 28.89 10.22 3.12
N MET A 511 27.60 10.49 2.90
CA MET A 511 26.83 11.41 3.76
C MET A 511 25.64 10.80 4.54
N GLU A 512 25.30 9.53 4.35
CA GLU A 512 24.04 8.94 4.82
C GLU A 512 24.19 7.70 5.71
N GLY A 513 25.33 7.02 5.64
CA GLY A 513 25.61 5.79 6.38
C GLY A 513 25.35 5.89 7.88
N ALA A 514 25.65 7.03 8.50
CA ALA A 514 25.38 7.25 9.92
C ALA A 514 23.89 7.15 10.26
N GLY A 515 23.00 7.62 9.36
CA GLY A 515 21.55 7.49 9.51
C GLY A 515 21.07 6.06 9.28
N LEU A 516 21.64 5.36 8.28
CA LEU A 516 21.40 3.93 8.07
C LEU A 516 21.75 3.11 9.31
N TYR A 517 22.97 3.25 9.82
CA TYR A 517 23.42 2.54 11.02
C TYR A 517 22.48 2.81 12.20
N ALA A 518 22.20 4.08 12.49
CA ALA A 518 21.40 4.45 13.66
C ALA A 518 19.97 3.87 13.59
N ALA A 519 19.31 3.90 12.43
CA ALA A 519 17.99 3.33 12.24
C ALA A 519 18.01 1.79 12.31
N ALA A 520 18.94 1.15 11.60
CA ALA A 520 19.02 -0.30 11.52
C ALA A 520 19.40 -0.94 12.87
N GLU A 521 20.41 -0.40 13.56
CA GLU A 521 20.88 -0.91 14.85
C GLU A 521 19.82 -0.78 15.94
N ARG A 522 19.05 0.32 15.93
CA ARG A 522 17.93 0.55 16.86
C ARG A 522 16.84 -0.51 16.70
N ASN A 523 16.55 -0.89 15.45
CA ASN A 523 15.49 -1.84 15.11
C ASN A 523 16.00 -3.29 14.96
N LYS A 524 17.29 -3.54 15.19
CA LYS A 524 17.93 -4.86 15.02
C LYS A 524 17.76 -5.44 13.62
N ILE A 525 17.87 -4.58 12.61
CA ILE A 525 17.86 -4.93 11.20
C ILE A 525 19.29 -4.98 10.67
N ASP A 526 19.60 -6.02 9.89
CA ASP A 526 20.90 -6.17 9.25
C ASP A 526 21.13 -5.09 8.19
N TRP A 527 22.33 -4.54 8.13
CA TRP A 527 22.66 -3.47 7.18
C TRP A 527 24.04 -3.60 6.56
N ILE A 528 24.19 -3.03 5.36
CA ILE A 528 25.48 -2.82 4.67
C ILE A 528 25.40 -1.61 3.72
N LEU A 529 26.52 -0.91 3.53
CA LEU A 529 26.66 0.12 2.49
C LEU A 529 27.41 -0.45 1.29
N VAL A 530 26.90 -0.11 0.09
CA VAL A 530 27.53 -0.40 -1.20
C VAL A 530 27.58 0.88 -2.00
N LYS A 531 28.74 1.52 -2.04
CA LYS A 531 28.95 2.77 -2.76
C LYS A 531 29.93 2.58 -3.90
N ALA A 532 30.09 3.57 -4.77
CA ALA A 532 31.19 3.61 -5.73
C ALA A 532 31.77 5.02 -5.86
N ILE A 533 33.06 5.10 -6.20
CA ILE A 533 33.81 6.35 -6.21
C ILE A 533 33.38 7.23 -7.38
N CYS A 534 32.82 8.40 -7.10
CA CYS A 534 32.49 9.41 -8.13
C CYS A 534 33.47 10.59 -8.17
N ASP A 535 34.22 10.84 -7.10
CA ASP A 535 35.22 11.90 -7.01
C ASP A 535 36.25 11.63 -5.89
N TRP A 536 37.16 12.59 -5.69
CA TRP A 536 38.25 12.51 -4.72
C TRP A 536 38.11 13.47 -3.55
N ALA A 537 36.98 14.16 -3.39
CA ALA A 537 36.78 15.16 -2.34
C ALA A 537 37.90 16.22 -2.26
N ASP A 538 38.49 16.57 -3.40
CA ASP A 538 39.70 17.40 -3.50
C ASP A 538 39.44 18.86 -3.92
N GLY A 539 38.20 19.17 -4.32
CA GLY A 539 37.78 20.49 -4.80
C GLY A 539 37.88 20.65 -6.32
N ASN A 540 38.45 19.68 -7.02
CA ASN A 540 38.57 19.72 -8.47
C ASN A 540 37.29 19.19 -9.11
N LYS A 541 36.34 20.09 -9.37
CA LYS A 541 35.13 19.77 -10.16
C LYS A 541 35.52 19.66 -11.63
N GLY A 542 36.01 18.48 -12.04
CA GLY A 542 36.30 18.19 -13.44
C GLY A 542 35.05 18.25 -14.33
N GLN A 543 35.22 18.44 -15.65
CA GLN A 543 34.11 18.52 -16.61
C GLN A 543 33.24 17.25 -16.68
N ASN A 544 33.73 16.12 -16.15
CA ASN A 544 33.09 14.81 -16.22
C ASN A 544 32.27 14.43 -14.96
N LYS A 545 31.99 15.38 -14.05
CA LYS A 545 31.31 15.09 -12.77
C LYS A 545 30.06 14.22 -12.93
N ASN A 546 29.14 14.62 -13.82
CA ASN A 546 27.89 13.88 -14.02
C ASN A 546 28.14 12.47 -14.58
N GLN A 547 29.12 12.31 -15.48
CA GLN A 547 29.50 11.01 -16.03
C GLN A 547 30.07 10.09 -14.95
N TYR A 548 30.93 10.61 -14.07
CA TYR A 548 31.51 9.83 -12.97
C TYR A 548 30.47 9.44 -11.92
N GLN A 549 29.54 10.33 -11.58
CA GLN A 549 28.42 10.00 -10.69
C GLN A 549 27.53 8.90 -11.29
N GLN A 550 27.19 9.02 -12.58
CA GLN A 550 26.39 8.02 -13.27
C GLN A 550 27.11 6.67 -13.35
N GLN A 551 28.40 6.66 -13.71
CA GLN A 551 29.21 5.44 -13.77
C GLN A 551 29.32 4.78 -12.40
N ALA A 552 29.60 5.55 -11.35
CA ALA A 552 29.69 5.05 -9.99
C ALA A 552 28.34 4.44 -9.53
N ALA A 553 27.24 5.17 -9.69
CA ALA A 553 25.91 4.67 -9.31
C ALA A 553 25.55 3.37 -10.04
N GLN A 554 25.84 3.28 -11.35
CA GLN A 554 25.62 2.06 -12.14
C GLN A 554 26.48 0.89 -11.65
N ASN A 555 27.74 1.14 -11.30
CA ASN A 555 28.65 0.11 -10.79
C ASN A 555 28.18 -0.45 -9.44
N ALA A 556 27.80 0.43 -8.50
CA ALA A 556 27.29 0.02 -7.20
C ALA A 556 26.00 -0.81 -7.34
N ALA A 557 25.05 -0.38 -8.18
CA ALA A 557 23.83 -1.12 -8.47
C ALA A 557 24.11 -2.49 -9.12
N ARG A 558 24.98 -2.53 -10.13
CA ARG A 558 25.35 -3.78 -10.84
C ARG A 558 25.97 -4.81 -9.91
N PHE A 559 26.88 -4.39 -9.05
CA PHE A 559 27.51 -5.30 -8.09
C PHE A 559 26.52 -5.77 -7.02
N THR A 560 25.61 -4.89 -6.58
CA THR A 560 24.54 -5.27 -5.65
C THR A 560 23.69 -6.40 -6.24
N ILE A 561 23.18 -6.23 -7.47
CA ILE A 561 22.41 -7.28 -8.17
C ILE A 561 23.23 -8.56 -8.37
N HIS A 562 24.50 -8.45 -8.74
CA HIS A 562 25.40 -9.60 -8.88
C HIS A 562 25.51 -10.43 -7.59
N VAL A 563 25.52 -9.78 -6.44
CA VAL A 563 25.52 -10.46 -5.14
C VAL A 563 24.14 -11.05 -4.83
N LEU A 564 23.06 -10.30 -5.08
CA LEU A 564 21.68 -10.76 -4.84
C LEU A 564 21.31 -12.02 -5.65
N ARG A 565 21.83 -12.15 -6.88
CA ARG A 565 21.68 -13.33 -7.75
C ARG A 565 22.20 -14.65 -7.17
N ARG A 566 22.89 -14.61 -6.04
CA ARG A 566 23.35 -15.83 -5.32
C ARG A 566 22.33 -16.34 -4.31
N GLY A 567 21.25 -15.58 -4.08
CA GLY A 567 20.24 -15.89 -3.08
C GLY A 567 20.76 -15.77 -1.65
N GLY A 568 19.99 -16.31 -0.71
CA GLY A 568 20.29 -16.25 0.73
C GLY A 568 19.86 -14.96 1.42
N PHE A 569 18.91 -14.23 0.81
CA PHE A 569 18.36 -12.97 1.32
C PHE A 569 16.88 -13.06 1.72
N THR A 570 16.32 -14.27 1.80
CA THR A 570 14.98 -14.46 2.35
C THR A 570 15.00 -14.42 3.88
N PRO A 571 13.87 -14.13 4.56
CA PRO A 571 13.84 -13.91 6.01
C PRO A 571 14.37 -15.10 6.84
N SER A 572 14.26 -16.33 6.33
CA SER A 572 14.78 -17.53 6.99
C SER A 572 16.29 -17.54 7.20
N HIS A 573 17.03 -16.68 6.49
CA HIS A 573 18.48 -16.57 6.58
C HIS A 573 18.97 -15.52 7.58
N PHE A 574 18.08 -14.69 8.11
CA PHE A 574 18.42 -13.62 9.05
C PHE A 574 18.13 -14.07 10.50
N PRO A 575 19.14 -14.48 11.29
CA PRO A 575 18.92 -15.06 12.62
C PRO A 575 18.40 -14.05 13.66
N LEU A 576 18.57 -12.75 13.43
CA LEU A 576 18.01 -11.67 14.25
C LEU A 576 16.55 -11.35 13.89
N TRP A 577 16.11 -11.79 12.70
CA TRP A 577 14.73 -11.65 12.27
C TRP A 577 13.85 -12.65 13.04
N ARG A 578 13.07 -12.14 13.98
CA ARG A 578 11.94 -12.87 14.55
C ARG A 578 10.66 -12.32 13.93
N PRO A 579 9.92 -13.05 13.08
CA PRO A 579 8.50 -12.75 12.99
C PRO A 579 7.96 -12.87 14.42
N GLN A 580 7.15 -11.91 14.88
CA GLN A 580 6.44 -12.09 16.15
C GLN A 580 5.69 -13.41 16.06
N SER A 581 6.20 -14.40 16.77
CA SER A 581 5.71 -15.76 16.73
C SER A 581 4.32 -15.77 17.35
N SER A 582 3.35 -16.24 16.57
CA SER A 582 2.14 -16.85 17.08
C SER A 582 2.55 -17.96 18.04
N SER A 583 2.46 -17.73 19.34
CA SER A 583 2.68 -18.78 20.34
C SER A 583 1.73 -18.59 21.51
N MET A 584 0.82 -19.57 21.57
CA MET A 584 -0.20 -19.90 22.58
C MET A 584 -1.45 -19.03 22.64
#